data_AF-E7FV64-F1
#
_entry.id   AF-E7FV64-F1
#
_cell.length_a   1.000
_cell.length_b   1.000
_cell.length_c   1.000
_cell.angle_alpha   90.00
_cell.angle_beta   90.00
_cell.angle_gamma   90.00
#
_symmetry.space_group_name_H-M   'P 1'
#
loop_
_entity.id
_entity.type
_entity.pdbx_description
1 polymer ?
#
loop_
_entity_poly.entity_id
_entity_poly.type
_entity_poly.pdbx_seq_one_letter_code
_entity_poly.pdbx_strand_id
1 'polypeptide(L)'
;MYYFALVFPFIVSLLPKLTKKQKFYLATVPLFIIVIFRVGVGTDYFSYEYLYNLQNVTTFGKMLDHQSNIELGFRIFIFIFKSIGLPFQFFIGFFGAVTLAFFVKWIDETTDSSLVSLILFIGMFFFVWNLSAIRQGLVMAVASYYFFNPQKNLSKKQSILLVAALALFHISVLFYLPIIFLARNVKWNKKTLIIVLGISFVFAFIPWQRVLAHLPFIPGSKKIMGYIDAKTQVLNFAGIVRIAFATVILYHYDKITDSVFKKFMVDSTLLGFAVYFCLKFSELIAGRTTIYTFILCIVVFKYILDHYFLKDSKVLNGLIYTGLACFTGLFLYKDINAYMHQSNYRGPNKLLRFNTIFNRPSYDDYDNRFAYLTVRRNCNDERDELLDSQAALPSSSKYQENLSYYAMWDHESELYGILGTDRTWIVEPTFKRKPTVYGSLVAFTPNDDLKQAFKSTEYLDLSGKEVTEEHIQEALSKDSLERQEITTQALDVKSYDVEKLPESIVNMFPYKDEIISAKYVEFNKPYAYKILDLEYIDYHFFIYVDESFEPIVPVLSNDFYRIAPDGVITVDTYCRQRLYNKDGSLLWQY
;
A
#
# COMPACT_ATOMS: atom_id res chain seq x y z
N MET A 1 5.98 22.28 0.72
CA MET A 1 5.94 22.11 -0.75
C MET A 1 4.51 22.10 -1.32
N TYR A 2 3.57 21.31 -0.78
CA TYR A 2 2.18 21.25 -1.29
C TYR A 2 1.47 22.60 -1.37
N TYR A 3 1.48 23.36 -0.27
CA TYR A 3 0.89 24.69 -0.20
C TYR A 3 1.58 25.67 -1.17
N PHE A 4 2.91 25.58 -1.27
CA PHE A 4 3.68 26.36 -2.22
C PHE A 4 3.31 26.04 -3.66
N ALA A 5 3.12 24.77 -4.02
CA ALA A 5 2.71 24.38 -5.37
C ALA A 5 1.33 24.93 -5.77
N LEU A 6 0.42 25.17 -4.82
CA LEU A 6 -0.85 25.85 -5.08
C LEU A 6 -0.68 27.36 -5.28
N VAL A 7 0.15 28.01 -4.47
CA VAL A 7 0.37 29.47 -4.54
C VAL A 7 1.27 29.87 -5.72
N PHE A 8 2.19 28.99 -6.12
CA PHE A 8 3.20 29.29 -7.14
C PHE A 8 2.64 29.71 -8.51
N PRO A 9 1.60 29.07 -9.08
CA PRO A 9 0.95 29.55 -10.30
C PRO A 9 0.44 31.00 -10.22
N PHE A 10 -0.05 31.44 -9.04
CA PHE A 10 -0.45 32.82 -8.83
C PHE A 10 0.75 33.77 -8.86
N ILE A 11 1.86 33.39 -8.24
CA ILE A 11 3.12 34.16 -8.30
C ILE A 11 3.61 34.27 -9.75
N VAL A 12 3.66 33.14 -10.47
CA VAL A 12 4.10 33.08 -11.87
C VAL A 12 3.19 33.90 -12.79
N SER A 13 1.90 34.01 -12.47
CA SER A 13 0.96 34.84 -13.23
C SER A 13 1.37 36.32 -13.27
N LEU A 14 2.00 36.82 -12.19
CA LEU A 14 2.43 38.21 -12.02
C LEU A 14 3.74 38.55 -12.77
N LEU A 15 4.48 37.56 -13.28
CA LEU A 15 5.76 37.79 -13.95
C LEU A 15 5.54 38.44 -15.33
N PRO A 16 5.99 39.70 -15.58
CA PRO A 16 5.61 40.42 -16.80
C PRO A 16 6.33 39.95 -18.07
N LYS A 17 7.54 39.38 -17.94
CA LYS A 17 8.42 39.06 -19.08
C LYS A 17 8.16 37.70 -19.74
N LEU A 18 7.30 36.86 -19.16
CA LEU A 18 7.07 35.48 -19.62
C LEU A 18 5.81 35.38 -20.48
N THR A 19 5.88 34.59 -21.56
CA THR A 19 4.70 34.24 -22.35
C THR A 19 3.74 33.35 -21.55
N LYS A 20 2.47 33.30 -21.96
CA LYS A 20 1.45 32.43 -21.33
C LYS A 20 1.91 30.97 -21.23
N LYS A 21 2.51 30.45 -22.31
CA LYS A 21 3.04 29.08 -22.37
C LYS A 21 4.21 28.88 -21.42
N GLN A 22 5.17 29.81 -21.40
CA GLN A 22 6.30 29.76 -20.45
C GLN A 22 5.82 29.78 -19.00
N LYS A 23 4.88 30.66 -18.66
CA LYS A 23 4.27 30.73 -17.32
C LYS A 23 3.62 29.41 -16.94
N PHE A 24 2.85 28.82 -17.87
CA PHE A 24 2.17 27.55 -17.65
C PHE A 24 3.16 26.42 -17.31
N TYR A 25 4.19 26.20 -18.13
CA TYR A 25 5.19 25.15 -17.86
C TYR A 25 6.06 25.45 -16.65
N LEU A 26 6.38 26.72 -16.37
CA LEU A 26 7.09 27.06 -15.14
C LEU A 26 6.25 26.68 -13.91
N ALA A 27 4.94 26.96 -13.93
CA ALA A 27 4.03 26.64 -12.84
C ALA A 27 3.86 25.13 -12.58
N THR A 28 4.22 24.24 -13.52
CA THR A 28 4.16 22.78 -13.30
C THR A 28 5.41 22.23 -12.60
N VAL A 29 6.52 22.98 -12.56
CA VAL A 29 7.80 22.50 -11.98
C VAL A 29 7.65 22.01 -10.53
N PRO A 30 7.00 22.76 -9.60
CA PRO A 30 6.81 22.26 -8.23
C PRO A 30 5.98 20.98 -8.16
N LEU A 31 5.04 20.78 -9.10
CA LEU A 31 4.21 19.58 -9.16
C LEU A 31 5.05 18.35 -9.52
N PHE A 32 5.93 18.46 -10.52
CA PHE A 32 6.85 17.37 -10.87
C PHE A 32 7.82 17.06 -9.73
N ILE A 33 8.36 18.07 -9.05
CA ILE A 33 9.22 17.87 -7.87
C ILE A 33 8.49 17.08 -6.78
N ILE A 34 7.25 17.47 -6.46
CA ILE A 34 6.42 16.72 -5.50
C ILE A 34 6.25 15.28 -5.95
N VAL A 35 5.88 15.07 -7.21
CA VAL A 35 5.55 13.75 -7.73
C VAL A 35 6.74 12.81 -7.73
N ILE A 36 7.92 13.29 -8.12
CA ILE A 36 9.14 12.49 -8.25
C ILE A 36 9.76 12.18 -6.89
N PHE A 37 9.78 13.17 -5.98
CA PHE A 37 10.56 13.05 -4.75
C PHE A 37 9.74 12.72 -3.51
N ARG A 38 8.40 12.69 -3.55
CA ARG A 38 7.55 12.43 -2.37
C ARG A 38 7.82 11.07 -1.74
N VAL A 39 7.72 11.04 -0.41
CA VAL A 39 7.62 9.80 0.38
C VAL A 39 6.40 9.87 1.30
N GLY A 40 5.64 8.77 1.35
CA GLY A 40 4.52 8.63 2.29
C GLY A 40 3.39 9.63 2.06
N VAL A 41 3.08 10.02 0.82
CA VAL A 41 1.97 10.95 0.53
C VAL A 41 1.02 10.38 -0.50
N GLY A 42 -0.27 10.43 -0.15
CA GLY A 42 -1.37 9.76 -0.83
C GLY A 42 -1.86 8.61 0.03
N THR A 43 -3.18 8.46 0.16
CA THR A 43 -3.82 7.44 1.01
C THR A 43 -3.38 6.03 0.63
N ASP A 44 -3.08 5.83 -0.65
CA ASP A 44 -2.72 4.53 -1.23
C ASP A 44 -1.20 4.33 -1.35
N TYR A 45 -0.38 5.30 -0.92
CA TYR A 45 1.08 5.28 -1.15
C TYR A 45 1.74 4.02 -0.59
N PHE A 46 1.52 3.74 0.70
CA PHE A 46 2.09 2.57 1.36
C PHE A 46 1.48 1.27 0.84
N SER A 47 0.22 1.30 0.40
CA SER A 47 -0.40 0.15 -0.26
C SER A 47 0.34 -0.19 -1.55
N TYR A 48 0.70 0.80 -2.38
CA TYR A 48 1.51 0.54 -3.58
C TYR A 48 2.93 0.09 -3.24
N GLU A 49 3.55 0.64 -2.19
CA GLU A 49 4.87 0.20 -1.73
C GLU A 49 4.86 -1.26 -1.32
N TYR A 50 3.87 -1.63 -0.50
CA TYR A 50 3.64 -2.99 -0.07
C TYR A 50 3.43 -3.93 -1.26
N LEU A 51 2.54 -3.59 -2.19
CA LEU A 51 2.27 -4.40 -3.38
C LEU A 51 3.51 -4.58 -4.26
N TYR A 52 4.28 -3.51 -4.46
CA TYR A 52 5.54 -3.53 -5.21
C TYR A 52 6.54 -4.49 -4.57
N ASN A 53 6.71 -4.40 -3.25
CA ASN A 53 7.66 -5.20 -2.51
C ASN A 53 7.22 -6.67 -2.41
N LEU A 54 5.92 -6.95 -2.38
CA LEU A 54 5.38 -8.31 -2.31
C LEU A 54 5.48 -9.07 -3.64
N GLN A 55 5.29 -8.40 -4.78
CA GLN A 55 5.16 -9.10 -6.05
C GLN A 55 6.36 -9.99 -6.39
N ASN A 56 6.10 -11.26 -6.70
CA ASN A 56 7.13 -12.22 -7.13
C ASN A 56 7.62 -11.90 -8.56
N VAL A 57 8.94 -11.83 -8.75
CA VAL A 57 9.58 -11.52 -10.04
C VAL A 57 10.39 -12.67 -10.64
N THR A 58 10.33 -13.87 -10.04
CA THR A 58 11.13 -15.01 -10.50
C THR A 58 10.71 -15.49 -11.90
N THR A 59 9.41 -15.55 -12.19
CA THR A 59 8.90 -15.88 -13.53
C THR A 59 7.61 -15.13 -13.83
N PHE A 60 7.33 -14.93 -15.13
CA PHE A 60 6.07 -14.32 -15.58
C PHE A 60 4.83 -15.13 -15.17
N GLY A 61 4.91 -16.46 -15.20
CA GLY A 61 3.82 -17.34 -14.75
C GLY A 61 3.51 -17.17 -13.26
N LYS A 62 4.53 -17.17 -12.40
CA LYS A 62 4.36 -16.90 -10.96
C LYS A 62 3.82 -15.50 -10.69
N MET A 63 4.21 -14.52 -11.51
CA MET A 63 3.61 -13.20 -11.44
C MET A 63 2.12 -13.27 -11.72
N LEU A 64 1.65 -13.98 -12.76
CA LEU A 64 0.23 -14.11 -13.14
C LEU A 64 -0.64 -14.81 -12.09
N ASP A 65 -0.10 -15.77 -11.36
CA ASP A 65 -0.84 -16.50 -10.32
C ASP A 65 -0.92 -15.72 -9.00
N HIS A 66 0.03 -14.81 -8.75
CA HIS A 66 0.13 -14.03 -7.51
C HIS A 66 -0.65 -12.70 -7.58
N GLN A 67 -1.41 -12.35 -6.54
CA GLN A 67 -2.19 -11.09 -6.43
C GLN A 67 -3.23 -10.87 -7.56
N SER A 68 -4.15 -11.82 -7.73
CA SER A 68 -5.24 -11.74 -8.72
C SER A 68 -6.20 -10.54 -8.55
N ASN A 69 -6.21 -9.90 -7.38
CA ASN A 69 -7.07 -8.74 -7.06
C ASN A 69 -6.56 -7.40 -7.64
N ILE A 70 -5.37 -7.37 -8.27
CA ILE A 70 -4.79 -6.18 -8.90
C ILE A 70 -4.89 -6.32 -10.41
N GLU A 71 -5.17 -5.22 -11.11
CA GLU A 71 -5.28 -5.22 -12.55
C GLU A 71 -3.96 -5.61 -13.24
N LEU A 72 -4.09 -6.45 -14.27
CA LEU A 72 -2.98 -7.11 -14.95
C LEU A 72 -1.93 -6.11 -15.49
N GLY A 73 -2.35 -5.00 -16.07
CA GLY A 73 -1.45 -3.98 -16.61
C GLY A 73 -0.57 -3.35 -15.54
N PHE A 74 -1.11 -3.10 -14.35
CA PHE A 74 -0.32 -2.55 -13.25
C PHE A 74 0.72 -3.56 -12.73
N ARG A 75 0.33 -4.84 -12.61
CA ARG A 75 1.23 -5.94 -12.21
C ARG A 75 2.38 -6.15 -13.19
N ILE A 76 2.10 -6.08 -14.49
CA ILE A 76 3.14 -6.17 -15.54
C ILE A 76 4.17 -5.05 -15.35
N PHE A 77 3.74 -3.83 -15.03
CA PHE A 77 4.68 -2.73 -14.80
C PHE A 77 5.50 -2.89 -13.51
N ILE A 78 4.89 -3.36 -12.41
CA ILE A 78 5.64 -3.73 -11.20
C ILE A 78 6.70 -4.78 -11.54
N PHE A 79 6.32 -5.81 -12.31
CA PHE A 79 7.22 -6.88 -12.73
C PHE A 79 8.41 -6.33 -13.51
N ILE A 80 8.17 -5.47 -14.51
CA ILE A 80 9.23 -4.86 -15.32
C ILE A 80 10.19 -4.06 -14.44
N PHE A 81 9.69 -3.11 -13.64
CA PHE A 81 10.53 -2.22 -12.82
C PHE A 81 11.36 -3.00 -11.79
N LYS A 82 10.74 -3.98 -11.14
CA LYS A 82 11.41 -4.80 -10.13
C LYS A 82 12.40 -5.80 -10.75
N SER A 83 12.12 -6.31 -11.95
CA SER A 83 13.05 -7.21 -12.67
C SER A 83 14.34 -6.53 -13.09
N ILE A 84 14.32 -5.21 -13.34
CA ILE A 84 15.51 -4.40 -13.63
C ILE A 84 16.13 -3.75 -12.38
N GLY A 85 15.67 -4.12 -11.18
CA GLY A 85 16.24 -3.66 -9.91
C GLY A 85 15.91 -2.21 -9.51
N LEU A 86 14.90 -1.58 -10.10
CA LEU A 86 14.49 -0.23 -9.68
C LEU A 86 13.77 -0.28 -8.33
N PRO A 87 13.98 0.69 -7.42
CA PRO A 87 13.27 0.73 -6.16
C PRO A 87 11.87 1.34 -6.35
N PHE A 88 10.98 1.08 -5.37
CA PHE A 88 9.58 1.55 -5.40
C PHE A 88 9.44 3.06 -5.68
N GLN A 89 10.36 3.88 -5.15
CA GLN A 89 10.35 5.34 -5.35
C GLN A 89 10.43 5.75 -6.83
N PHE A 90 11.22 5.05 -7.63
CA PHE A 90 11.27 5.29 -9.08
C PHE A 90 9.97 4.86 -9.75
N PHE A 91 9.40 3.73 -9.33
CA PHE A 91 8.13 3.23 -9.87
C PHE A 91 6.98 4.22 -9.62
N ILE A 92 6.77 4.63 -8.37
CA ILE A 92 5.69 5.56 -8.00
C ILE A 92 5.90 6.95 -8.61
N GLY A 93 7.14 7.44 -8.62
CA GLY A 93 7.51 8.71 -9.23
C GLY A 93 7.29 8.72 -10.75
N PHE A 94 7.65 7.64 -11.44
CA PHE A 94 7.40 7.47 -12.88
C PHE A 94 5.91 7.50 -13.20
N PHE A 95 5.09 6.70 -12.51
CA PHE A 95 3.64 6.66 -12.75
C PHE A 95 2.97 8.01 -12.48
N GLY A 96 3.34 8.67 -11.39
CA GLY A 96 2.84 10.01 -11.10
C GLY A 96 3.27 11.02 -12.16
N ALA A 97 4.54 10.98 -12.61
CA ALA A 97 5.08 11.95 -13.57
C ALA A 97 4.44 11.77 -14.95
N VAL A 98 4.25 10.53 -15.41
CA VAL A 98 3.50 10.23 -16.65
C VAL A 98 2.06 10.72 -16.54
N THR A 99 1.38 10.42 -15.42
CA THR A 99 0.01 10.89 -15.16
C THR A 99 -0.08 12.41 -15.22
N LEU A 100 0.85 13.11 -14.55
CA LEU A 100 0.90 14.57 -14.54
C LEU A 100 1.19 15.13 -15.93
N ALA A 101 2.12 14.53 -16.68
CA ALA A 101 2.45 14.95 -18.03
C ALA A 101 1.24 14.87 -18.97
N PHE A 102 0.42 13.82 -18.90
CA PHE A 102 -0.82 13.72 -19.67
C PHE A 102 -1.83 14.80 -19.29
N PHE A 103 -2.03 15.08 -17.99
CA PHE A 103 -2.90 16.19 -17.57
C PHE A 103 -2.40 17.55 -18.05
N VAL A 104 -1.10 17.83 -17.88
CA VAL A 104 -0.47 19.08 -18.32
C VAL A 104 -0.64 19.25 -19.82
N LYS A 105 -0.38 18.20 -20.61
CA LYS A 105 -0.53 18.23 -22.07
C LYS A 105 -1.98 18.40 -22.50
N TRP A 106 -2.92 17.73 -21.82
CA TRP A 106 -4.35 17.90 -22.06
C TRP A 106 -4.82 19.32 -21.80
N ILE A 107 -4.43 19.91 -20.65
CA ILE A 107 -4.78 21.29 -20.31
C ILE A 107 -4.13 22.28 -21.28
N ASP A 108 -2.87 22.08 -21.65
CA ASP A 108 -2.13 22.92 -22.61
C ASP A 108 -2.87 22.97 -23.96
N GLU A 109 -3.15 21.80 -24.55
CA GLU A 109 -3.75 21.66 -25.87
C GLU A 109 -5.24 22.04 -25.92
N THR A 110 -5.97 21.92 -24.80
CA THR A 110 -7.44 22.14 -24.76
C THR A 110 -7.82 23.56 -24.30
N THR A 111 -6.93 24.24 -23.55
CA THR A 111 -7.23 25.55 -22.94
C THR A 111 -6.20 26.64 -23.26
N ASP A 112 -5.35 26.39 -24.25
CA ASP A 112 -4.26 27.26 -24.70
C ASP A 112 -3.29 27.63 -23.56
N SER A 113 -2.76 26.64 -22.83
CA SER A 113 -1.87 26.86 -21.69
C SER A 113 -2.48 27.73 -20.56
N SER A 114 -3.75 27.49 -20.20
CA SER A 114 -4.43 28.29 -19.17
C SER A 114 -3.90 28.02 -17.75
N LEU A 115 -3.34 29.06 -17.11
CA LEU A 115 -2.97 29.00 -15.69
C LEU A 115 -4.18 28.77 -14.78
N VAL A 116 -5.35 29.31 -15.12
CA VAL A 116 -6.57 29.13 -14.32
C VAL A 116 -6.99 27.66 -14.30
N SER A 117 -6.91 26.99 -15.46
CA SER A 117 -7.18 25.57 -15.57
C SER A 117 -6.18 24.74 -14.75
N LEU A 118 -4.90 25.12 -14.78
CA LEU A 118 -3.87 24.47 -13.96
C LEU A 118 -4.12 24.67 -12.45
N ILE A 119 -4.52 25.86 -12.01
CA ILE A 119 -4.84 26.15 -10.61
C ILE A 119 -6.02 25.29 -10.14
N LEU A 120 -7.10 25.19 -10.93
CA LEU A 120 -8.22 24.31 -10.63
C LEU A 120 -7.80 22.85 -10.56
N PHE A 121 -6.94 22.40 -11.48
CA PHE A 121 -6.37 21.05 -11.45
C PHE A 121 -5.60 20.78 -10.15
N ILE A 122 -4.72 21.71 -9.75
CA ILE A 122 -3.92 21.59 -8.53
C ILE A 122 -4.82 21.51 -7.30
N GLY A 123 -5.79 22.42 -7.19
CA GLY A 123 -6.69 22.47 -6.04
C GLY A 123 -7.59 21.25 -5.93
N MET A 124 -8.23 20.83 -7.02
CA MET A 124 -9.32 19.84 -6.97
C MET A 124 -8.89 18.41 -7.27
N PHE A 125 -7.80 18.18 -8.00
CA PHE A 125 -7.50 16.86 -8.57
C PHE A 125 -6.09 16.35 -8.33
N PHE A 126 -5.09 17.23 -8.20
CA PHE A 126 -3.69 16.81 -8.10
C PHE A 126 -3.43 15.90 -6.89
N PHE A 127 -3.92 16.27 -5.71
CA PHE A 127 -3.61 15.52 -4.49
C PHE A 127 -4.17 14.09 -4.52
N VAL A 128 -5.46 13.93 -4.81
CA VAL A 128 -6.11 12.61 -4.83
C VAL A 128 -5.70 11.79 -6.05
N TRP A 129 -5.76 12.37 -7.25
CA TRP A 129 -5.65 11.58 -8.49
C TRP A 129 -4.25 11.53 -9.10
N ASN A 130 -3.32 12.32 -8.60
CA ASN A 130 -1.91 12.21 -8.99
C ASN A 130 -1.03 11.64 -7.87
N LEU A 131 -1.37 11.93 -6.60
CA LEU A 131 -0.58 11.45 -5.47
C LEU A 131 -1.12 10.17 -4.82
N SER A 132 -2.44 9.99 -4.79
CA SER A 132 -3.06 8.82 -4.16
C SER A 132 -3.52 7.76 -5.17
N ALA A 133 -4.66 7.93 -5.81
CA ALA A 133 -5.29 6.92 -6.67
C ALA A 133 -4.62 6.81 -8.06
N ILE A 134 -3.30 6.57 -8.11
CA ILE A 134 -2.46 6.68 -9.32
C ILE A 134 -2.94 5.80 -10.48
N ARG A 135 -3.50 4.61 -10.21
CA ARG A 135 -4.02 3.70 -11.24
C ARG A 135 -5.19 4.34 -11.96
N GLN A 136 -6.17 4.81 -11.18
CA GLN A 136 -7.34 5.52 -11.70
C GLN A 136 -6.96 6.89 -12.29
N GLY A 137 -5.99 7.56 -11.67
CA GLY A 137 -5.42 8.83 -12.11
C GLY A 137 -4.80 8.76 -13.49
N LEU A 138 -3.94 7.77 -13.73
CA LEU A 138 -3.32 7.51 -15.04
C LEU A 138 -4.40 7.31 -16.11
N VAL A 139 -5.36 6.42 -15.82
CA VAL A 139 -6.49 6.15 -16.72
C VAL A 139 -7.26 7.42 -17.03
N MET A 140 -7.55 8.24 -16.01
CA MET A 140 -8.24 9.51 -16.17
C MET A 140 -7.44 10.52 -17.00
N ALA A 141 -6.11 10.61 -16.79
CA ALA A 141 -5.24 11.52 -17.52
C ALA A 141 -5.18 11.17 -19.01
N VAL A 142 -4.95 9.90 -19.31
CA VAL A 142 -4.88 9.39 -20.70
C VAL A 142 -6.25 9.51 -21.37
N ALA A 143 -7.33 9.12 -20.69
CA ALA A 143 -8.69 9.23 -21.24
C ALA A 143 -9.06 10.70 -21.53
N SER A 144 -8.75 11.63 -20.61
CA SER A 144 -8.99 13.06 -20.83
C SER A 144 -8.20 13.58 -22.03
N TYR A 145 -6.92 13.20 -22.14
CA TYR A 145 -6.06 13.62 -23.25
C TYR A 145 -6.56 13.15 -24.62
N TYR A 146 -7.11 11.93 -24.73
CA TYR A 146 -7.51 11.37 -26.02
C TYR A 146 -8.99 11.58 -26.37
N PHE A 147 -9.90 11.57 -25.39
CA PHE A 147 -11.34 11.72 -25.66
C PHE A 147 -11.84 13.15 -25.57
N PHE A 148 -11.18 13.98 -24.76
CA PHE A 148 -11.60 15.34 -24.43
C PHE A 148 -10.58 16.38 -24.86
N ASN A 149 -9.95 16.17 -26.01
CA ASN A 149 -9.01 17.09 -26.65
C ASN A 149 -9.40 17.31 -28.11
N PRO A 150 -9.59 18.57 -28.55
CA PRO A 150 -10.05 18.86 -29.91
C PRO A 150 -9.04 18.46 -30.99
N GLN A 151 -7.76 18.32 -30.63
CA GLN A 151 -6.68 17.93 -31.55
C GLN A 151 -6.62 16.40 -31.76
N LYS A 152 -7.39 15.61 -31.01
CA LYS A 152 -7.38 14.15 -31.07
C LYS A 152 -8.67 13.63 -31.69
N ASN A 153 -8.54 12.98 -32.84
CA ASN A 153 -9.63 12.28 -33.51
C ASN A 153 -9.33 10.79 -33.56
N LEU A 154 -9.82 10.06 -32.58
CA LEU A 154 -9.77 8.59 -32.57
C LEU A 154 -10.97 8.01 -33.32
N SER A 155 -10.71 7.04 -34.20
CA SER A 155 -11.76 6.19 -34.77
C SER A 155 -12.47 5.37 -33.68
N LYS A 156 -13.66 4.82 -33.99
CA LYS A 156 -14.39 3.94 -33.06
C LYS A 156 -13.54 2.74 -32.61
N LYS A 157 -12.82 2.10 -33.53
CA LYS A 157 -11.91 0.97 -33.23
C LYS A 157 -10.78 1.38 -32.29
N GLN A 158 -10.11 2.51 -32.58
CA GLN A 158 -9.04 3.04 -31.72
C GLN A 158 -9.56 3.42 -30.33
N SER A 159 -10.78 3.96 -30.24
CA SER A 159 -11.43 4.30 -28.97
C SER A 159 -11.68 3.07 -28.11
N ILE A 160 -12.21 1.99 -28.70
CA ILE A 160 -12.45 0.72 -28.00
C ILE A 160 -11.13 0.09 -27.56
N LEU A 161 -10.11 0.06 -28.44
CA LEU A 161 -8.80 -0.48 -28.11
C LEU A 161 -8.14 0.31 -26.97
N LEU A 162 -8.23 1.64 -26.99
CA LEU A 162 -7.72 2.48 -25.91
C LEU A 162 -8.43 2.17 -24.59
N VAL A 163 -9.77 2.07 -24.59
CA VAL A 163 -10.52 1.73 -23.36
C VAL A 163 -10.16 0.33 -22.86
N ALA A 164 -9.99 -0.65 -23.73
CA ALA A 164 -9.55 -1.99 -23.36
C ALA A 164 -8.14 -1.97 -22.74
N ALA A 165 -7.21 -1.21 -23.32
CA ALA A 165 -5.87 -1.04 -22.76
C ALA A 165 -5.88 -0.34 -21.40
N LEU A 166 -6.70 0.71 -21.23
CA LEU A 166 -6.84 1.41 -19.95
C LEU A 166 -7.53 0.55 -18.88
N ALA A 167 -8.43 -0.36 -19.27
CA ALA A 167 -9.08 -1.29 -18.36
C ALA A 167 -8.09 -2.26 -17.71
N LEU A 168 -6.93 -2.51 -18.35
CA LEU A 168 -5.82 -3.27 -17.76
C LEU A 168 -5.16 -2.55 -16.58
N PHE A 169 -5.34 -1.24 -16.43
CA PHE A 169 -4.82 -0.47 -15.29
C PHE A 169 -5.91 -0.17 -14.27
N HIS A 170 -7.14 0.09 -14.72
CA HIS A 170 -8.27 0.32 -13.82
C HIS A 170 -9.60 0.10 -14.55
N ILE A 171 -10.40 -0.86 -14.06
CA ILE A 171 -11.63 -1.30 -14.74
C ILE A 171 -12.71 -0.22 -14.85
N SER A 172 -12.71 0.79 -13.98
CA SER A 172 -13.74 1.83 -13.99
C SER A 172 -13.75 2.70 -15.26
N VAL A 173 -12.75 2.60 -16.13
CA VAL A 173 -12.78 3.25 -17.46
C VAL A 173 -13.96 2.76 -18.31
N LEU A 174 -14.51 1.58 -18.04
CA LEU A 174 -15.68 1.08 -18.78
C LEU A 174 -16.91 1.97 -18.59
N PHE A 175 -17.02 2.68 -17.46
CA PHE A 175 -18.09 3.66 -17.22
C PHE A 175 -17.98 4.93 -18.08
N TYR A 176 -16.82 5.17 -18.71
CA TYR A 176 -16.58 6.28 -19.63
C TYR A 176 -17.38 6.12 -20.93
N LEU A 177 -17.54 4.87 -21.40
CA LEU A 177 -18.18 4.54 -22.67
C LEU A 177 -19.64 5.03 -22.77
N PRO A 178 -20.55 4.71 -21.84
CA PRO A 178 -21.94 5.15 -21.96
C PRO A 178 -22.07 6.67 -21.94
N ILE A 179 -21.27 7.38 -21.12
CA ILE A 179 -21.36 8.85 -21.04
C ILE A 179 -20.85 9.49 -22.33
N ILE A 180 -19.69 9.05 -22.85
CA ILE A 180 -19.19 9.57 -24.14
C ILE A 180 -20.18 9.26 -25.26
N PHE A 181 -20.74 8.04 -25.28
CA PHE A 181 -21.69 7.64 -26.30
C PHE A 181 -22.94 8.52 -26.27
N LEU A 182 -23.52 8.74 -25.09
CA LEU A 182 -24.70 9.60 -24.90
C LEU A 182 -24.39 11.06 -25.25
N ALA A 183 -23.26 11.60 -24.81
CA ALA A 183 -22.87 12.97 -25.08
C ALA A 183 -22.58 13.25 -26.57
N ARG A 184 -22.06 12.26 -27.32
CA ARG A 184 -21.76 12.42 -28.75
C ARG A 184 -22.96 12.18 -29.66
N ASN A 185 -23.81 11.21 -29.35
CA ASN A 185 -24.85 10.74 -30.29
C ASN A 185 -26.24 11.30 -30.00
N VAL A 186 -26.50 11.78 -28.77
CA VAL A 186 -27.81 12.37 -28.41
C VAL A 186 -27.74 13.89 -28.50
N LYS A 187 -28.75 14.50 -29.14
CA LYS A 187 -28.87 15.96 -29.26
C LYS A 187 -29.43 16.56 -27.98
N TRP A 188 -28.56 16.82 -27.00
CA TRP A 188 -28.94 17.46 -25.75
C TRP A 188 -29.25 18.94 -25.94
N ASN A 189 -30.22 19.44 -25.18
CA ASN A 189 -30.49 20.86 -25.04
C ASN A 189 -30.58 21.19 -23.54
N LYS A 190 -30.52 22.49 -23.22
CA LYS A 190 -30.55 22.97 -21.84
C LYS A 190 -31.76 22.44 -21.04
N LYS A 191 -32.95 22.42 -21.65
CA LYS A 191 -34.18 21.95 -21.00
C LYS A 191 -34.11 20.46 -20.67
N THR A 192 -33.66 19.62 -21.61
CA THR A 192 -33.55 18.17 -21.39
C THR A 192 -32.51 17.85 -20.34
N LEU A 193 -31.38 18.58 -20.31
CA LEU A 193 -30.35 18.41 -19.28
C LEU A 193 -30.85 18.81 -17.89
N ILE A 194 -31.62 19.90 -17.76
CA ILE A 194 -32.26 20.29 -16.49
C ILE A 194 -33.20 19.19 -16.01
N ILE A 195 -34.04 18.63 -16.89
CA ILE A 195 -34.97 17.55 -16.55
C ILE A 195 -34.20 16.32 -16.08
N VAL A 196 -33.18 15.89 -16.83
CA VAL A 196 -32.35 14.73 -16.46
C VAL A 196 -31.67 14.95 -15.12
N LEU A 197 -31.05 16.11 -14.88
CA LEU A 197 -30.42 16.44 -13.60
C LEU A 197 -31.43 16.47 -12.45
N GLY A 198 -32.63 17.02 -12.67
CA GLY A 198 -33.70 17.05 -11.68
C GLY A 198 -34.17 15.65 -11.30
N ILE A 199 -34.42 14.78 -12.30
CA ILE A 199 -34.79 13.38 -12.08
C ILE A 199 -33.68 12.64 -11.33
N SER A 200 -32.42 12.78 -11.77
CA SER A 200 -31.28 12.16 -11.10
C SER A 200 -31.10 12.64 -9.67
N PHE A 201 -31.35 13.92 -9.39
CA PHE A 201 -31.29 14.47 -8.04
C PHE A 201 -32.38 13.89 -7.14
N VAL A 202 -33.63 13.80 -7.62
CA VAL A 202 -34.73 13.14 -6.88
C VAL A 202 -34.41 11.66 -6.63
N PHE A 203 -33.81 10.98 -7.61
CA PHE A 203 -33.40 9.58 -7.51
C PHE A 203 -32.37 9.34 -6.39
N ALA A 204 -31.54 10.34 -6.07
CA ALA A 204 -30.56 10.26 -5.00
C ALA A 204 -31.18 10.14 -3.59
N PHE A 205 -32.44 10.58 -3.42
CA PHE A 205 -33.16 10.51 -2.14
C PHE A 205 -33.96 9.21 -1.97
N ILE A 206 -33.98 8.32 -2.97
CA ILE A 206 -34.66 7.03 -2.87
C ILE A 206 -33.90 6.15 -1.85
N PRO A 207 -34.58 5.55 -0.86
CA PRO A 207 -33.95 4.70 0.14
C PRO A 207 -33.65 3.31 -0.46
N TRP A 208 -32.63 3.24 -1.31
CA TRP A 208 -32.26 2.03 -2.07
C TRP A 208 -32.06 0.79 -1.21
N GLN A 209 -31.58 0.95 0.02
CA GLN A 209 -31.44 -0.17 0.96
C GLN A 209 -32.80 -0.85 1.23
N ARG A 210 -33.85 -0.05 1.46
CA ARG A 210 -35.21 -0.56 1.70
C ARG A 210 -35.80 -1.16 0.42
N VAL A 211 -35.59 -0.48 -0.71
CA VAL A 211 -36.09 -0.95 -2.02
C VAL A 211 -35.48 -2.31 -2.38
N LEU A 212 -34.15 -2.45 -2.30
CA LEU A 212 -33.46 -3.69 -2.66
C LEU A 212 -33.70 -4.82 -1.65
N ALA A 213 -33.95 -4.52 -0.38
CA ALA A 213 -34.34 -5.53 0.62
C ALA A 213 -35.64 -6.26 0.23
N HIS A 214 -36.54 -5.58 -0.48
CA HIS A 214 -37.78 -6.18 -1.01
C HIS A 214 -37.61 -6.84 -2.39
N LEU A 215 -36.42 -6.78 -2.99
CA LEU A 215 -36.13 -7.34 -4.32
C LEU A 215 -34.97 -8.36 -4.28
N PRO A 216 -35.05 -9.42 -3.43
CA PRO A 216 -33.96 -10.38 -3.26
C PRO A 216 -33.68 -11.21 -4.52
N PHE A 217 -34.63 -11.28 -5.44
CA PHE A 217 -34.53 -12.04 -6.70
C PHE A 217 -33.63 -11.40 -7.76
N ILE A 218 -33.19 -10.14 -7.59
CA ILE A 218 -32.31 -9.47 -8.55
C ILE A 218 -30.89 -10.04 -8.41
N PRO A 219 -30.30 -10.63 -9.47
CA PRO A 219 -28.91 -11.08 -9.45
C PRO A 219 -27.96 -9.93 -9.09
N GLY A 220 -27.14 -10.12 -8.05
CA GLY A 220 -26.20 -9.10 -7.57
C GLY A 220 -26.74 -8.14 -6.51
N SER A 221 -28.01 -8.26 -6.09
CA SER A 221 -28.62 -7.46 -5.00
C SER A 221 -27.78 -7.47 -3.72
N LYS A 222 -27.28 -8.65 -3.30
CA LYS A 222 -26.40 -8.80 -2.13
C LYS A 222 -25.08 -8.03 -2.27
N LYS A 223 -24.47 -8.02 -3.47
CA LYS A 223 -23.23 -7.26 -3.72
C LYS A 223 -23.52 -5.76 -3.66
N ILE A 224 -24.60 -5.30 -4.28
CA ILE A 224 -25.00 -3.88 -4.27
C ILE A 224 -25.33 -3.43 -2.83
N MET A 225 -26.04 -4.24 -2.05
CA MET A 225 -26.32 -3.96 -0.64
C MET A 225 -25.05 -3.73 0.17
N GLY A 226 -23.96 -4.45 -0.12
CA GLY A 226 -22.66 -4.23 0.53
C GLY A 226 -22.00 -2.89 0.19
N TYR A 227 -22.43 -2.20 -0.88
CA TYR A 227 -21.92 -0.88 -1.27
C TYR A 227 -22.84 0.27 -0.85
N ILE A 228 -24.05 -0.01 -0.35
CA ILE A 228 -24.97 1.02 0.11
C ILE A 228 -24.54 1.46 1.50
N ASP A 229 -24.25 2.76 1.62
CA ASP A 229 -23.98 3.37 2.91
C ASP A 229 -25.32 3.72 3.59
N ALA A 230 -25.54 3.23 4.81
CA ALA A 230 -26.77 3.54 5.55
C ALA A 230 -26.85 5.03 5.94
N LYS A 231 -25.73 5.76 5.87
CA LYS A 231 -25.61 7.18 6.27
C LYS A 231 -25.32 8.12 5.09
N THR A 232 -25.53 7.71 3.84
CA THR A 232 -25.18 8.57 2.69
C THR A 232 -25.95 9.87 2.70
N GLN A 233 -25.24 10.98 2.91
CA GLN A 233 -25.80 12.33 2.80
C GLN A 233 -25.70 12.81 1.36
N VAL A 234 -26.84 13.02 0.70
CA VAL A 234 -26.92 13.53 -0.68
C VAL A 234 -26.27 14.93 -0.78
N LEU A 235 -26.49 15.77 0.23
CA LEU A 235 -25.99 17.16 0.31
C LEU A 235 -24.65 17.27 1.06
N ASN A 236 -23.76 16.29 0.91
CA ASN A 236 -22.39 16.42 1.39
C ASN A 236 -21.58 17.40 0.52
N PHE A 237 -20.35 17.73 0.92
CA PHE A 237 -19.48 18.67 0.19
C PHE A 237 -19.36 18.34 -1.31
N ALA A 238 -19.19 17.06 -1.66
CA ALA A 238 -19.07 16.62 -3.04
C ALA A 238 -20.35 16.80 -3.86
N GLY A 239 -21.52 16.62 -3.23
CA GLY A 239 -22.83 16.91 -3.82
C GLY A 239 -23.06 18.39 -4.03
N ILE A 240 -22.83 19.22 -2.99
CA ILE A 240 -23.00 20.67 -3.03
C ILE A 240 -22.14 21.29 -4.14
N VAL A 241 -20.88 20.90 -4.25
CA VAL A 241 -19.98 21.41 -5.30
C VAL A 241 -20.51 21.08 -6.70
N ARG A 242 -21.03 19.88 -6.91
CA ARG A 242 -21.61 19.48 -8.21
C ARG A 242 -22.89 20.25 -8.53
N ILE A 243 -23.74 20.50 -7.54
CA ILE A 243 -24.92 21.36 -7.71
C ILE A 243 -24.47 22.77 -8.10
N ALA A 244 -23.50 23.35 -7.37
CA ALA A 244 -22.96 24.68 -7.67
C ALA A 244 -22.40 24.77 -9.10
N PHE A 245 -21.56 23.82 -9.52
CA PHE A 245 -21.04 23.78 -10.89
C PHE A 245 -22.17 23.57 -11.90
N ALA A 246 -23.11 22.64 -11.67
CA ALA A 246 -24.23 22.40 -12.58
C ALA A 246 -25.05 23.67 -12.79
N THR A 247 -25.38 24.39 -11.71
CA THR A 247 -26.14 25.64 -11.77
C THR A 247 -25.39 26.70 -12.59
N VAL A 248 -24.10 26.92 -12.33
CA VAL A 248 -23.29 27.90 -13.07
C VAL A 248 -23.17 27.52 -14.54
N ILE A 249 -22.90 26.24 -14.84
CA ILE A 249 -22.78 25.74 -16.23
C ILE A 249 -24.11 25.89 -16.97
N LEU A 250 -25.24 25.51 -16.35
CA LEU A 250 -26.57 25.63 -16.95
C LEU A 250 -26.96 27.08 -17.19
N TYR A 251 -26.62 27.99 -16.27
CA TYR A 251 -26.86 29.42 -16.44
C TYR A 251 -26.16 29.95 -17.70
N HIS A 252 -24.91 29.57 -17.93
CA HIS A 252 -24.11 30.00 -19.09
C HIS A 252 -24.21 29.09 -20.32
N TYR A 253 -25.01 28.02 -20.29
CA TYR A 253 -25.02 26.94 -21.28
C TYR A 253 -24.99 27.45 -22.72
N ASP A 254 -25.97 28.27 -23.11
CA ASP A 254 -26.13 28.74 -24.49
C ASP A 254 -24.93 29.60 -24.97
N LYS A 255 -24.12 30.16 -24.06
CA LYS A 255 -22.95 30.98 -24.36
C LYS A 255 -21.67 30.18 -24.50
N ILE A 256 -21.56 29.06 -23.80
CA ILE A 256 -20.34 28.23 -23.76
C ILE A 256 -20.42 26.99 -24.65
N THR A 257 -21.55 26.77 -25.34
CA THR A 257 -21.76 25.67 -26.30
C THR A 257 -21.73 26.14 -27.76
N ASP A 258 -20.89 27.13 -28.07
CA ASP A 258 -20.76 27.77 -29.39
C ASP A 258 -20.10 26.88 -30.46
N SER A 259 -19.35 25.86 -30.05
CA SER A 259 -18.78 24.86 -30.96
C SER A 259 -19.24 23.44 -30.61
N VAL A 260 -19.23 22.55 -31.60
CA VAL A 260 -19.58 21.12 -31.42
C VAL A 260 -18.76 20.49 -30.31
N PHE A 261 -17.45 20.80 -30.26
CA PHE A 261 -16.56 20.26 -29.24
C PHE A 261 -16.84 20.83 -27.85
N LYS A 262 -17.02 22.15 -27.70
CA LYS A 262 -17.35 22.75 -26.40
C LYS A 262 -18.69 22.24 -25.88
N LYS A 263 -19.68 22.09 -26.77
CA LYS A 263 -20.97 21.46 -26.44
C LYS A 263 -20.80 20.04 -25.93
N PHE A 264 -20.00 19.22 -26.61
CA PHE A 264 -19.68 17.85 -26.16
C PHE A 264 -19.05 17.84 -24.76
N MET A 265 -18.12 18.76 -24.46
CA MET A 265 -17.49 18.88 -23.12
C MET A 265 -18.52 19.23 -22.03
N VAL A 266 -19.36 20.23 -22.30
CA VAL A 266 -20.40 20.71 -21.37
C VAL A 266 -21.45 19.63 -21.12
N ASP A 267 -21.98 19.02 -22.18
CA ASP A 267 -22.98 17.96 -22.10
C ASP A 267 -22.41 16.74 -21.34
N SER A 268 -21.16 16.34 -21.62
CA SER A 268 -20.49 15.24 -20.90
C SER A 268 -20.34 15.53 -19.40
N THR A 269 -20.05 16.77 -19.04
CA THR A 269 -19.90 17.20 -17.64
C THR A 269 -21.24 17.10 -16.90
N LEU A 270 -22.31 17.65 -17.49
CA LEU A 270 -23.65 17.65 -16.89
C LEU A 270 -24.24 16.23 -16.81
N LEU A 271 -24.04 15.39 -17.83
CA LEU A 271 -24.42 13.97 -17.77
C LEU A 271 -23.63 13.24 -16.68
N GLY A 272 -22.36 13.56 -16.50
CA GLY A 272 -21.55 13.07 -15.38
C GLY A 272 -22.16 13.38 -14.02
N PHE A 273 -22.67 14.61 -13.84
CA PHE A 273 -23.37 15.00 -12.62
C PHE A 273 -24.70 14.27 -12.43
N ALA A 274 -25.46 14.06 -13.50
CA ALA A 274 -26.67 13.25 -13.46
C ALA A 274 -26.36 11.81 -12.99
N VAL A 275 -25.34 11.19 -13.57
CA VAL A 275 -24.87 9.85 -13.15
C VAL A 275 -24.42 9.84 -11.69
N TYR A 276 -23.76 10.90 -11.21
CA TYR A 276 -23.31 10.99 -9.82
C TYR A 276 -24.50 10.91 -8.86
N PHE A 277 -25.57 11.67 -9.12
CA PHE A 277 -26.76 11.64 -8.28
C PHE A 277 -27.53 10.31 -8.39
N CYS A 278 -27.58 9.70 -9.59
CA CYS A 278 -28.15 8.36 -9.74
C CYS A 278 -27.40 7.30 -8.91
N LEU A 279 -26.08 7.44 -8.78
CA LEU A 279 -25.22 6.50 -8.05
C LEU A 279 -25.04 6.87 -6.57
N LYS A 280 -25.71 7.93 -6.08
CA LYS A 280 -25.45 8.51 -4.75
C LYS A 280 -25.87 7.59 -3.59
N PHE A 281 -26.50 6.46 -3.86
CA PHE A 281 -26.66 5.37 -2.89
C PHE A 281 -25.32 4.85 -2.33
N SER A 282 -24.21 5.04 -3.07
CA SER A 282 -22.86 4.74 -2.62
C SER A 282 -21.93 5.91 -2.94
N GLU A 283 -21.42 6.60 -1.92
CA GLU A 283 -20.52 7.73 -2.12
C GLU A 283 -19.23 7.33 -2.85
N LEU A 284 -18.70 6.16 -2.53
CA LEU A 284 -17.49 5.62 -3.14
C LEU A 284 -17.69 5.35 -4.64
N ILE A 285 -18.77 4.66 -5.01
CA ILE A 285 -19.08 4.35 -6.41
C ILE A 285 -19.39 5.63 -7.17
N ALA A 286 -20.26 6.50 -6.65
CA ALA A 286 -20.61 7.76 -7.30
C ALA A 286 -19.36 8.63 -7.55
N GLY A 287 -18.50 8.77 -6.53
CA GLY A 287 -17.27 9.55 -6.61
C GLY A 287 -16.29 8.98 -7.64
N ARG A 288 -15.96 7.68 -7.55
CA ARG A 288 -14.99 7.03 -8.43
C ARG A 288 -15.49 6.92 -9.87
N THR A 289 -16.77 6.66 -10.10
CA THR A 289 -17.30 6.51 -11.46
C THR A 289 -17.43 7.84 -12.20
N THR A 290 -17.73 8.94 -11.50
CA THR A 290 -18.00 10.23 -12.15
C THR A 290 -16.82 11.19 -12.16
N ILE A 291 -15.70 10.84 -11.53
CA ILE A 291 -14.51 11.70 -11.52
C ILE A 291 -14.02 12.05 -12.93
N TYR A 292 -14.14 11.04 -13.79
CA TYR A 292 -13.86 11.01 -15.21
C TYR A 292 -14.50 12.13 -16.04
N THR A 293 -15.68 12.59 -15.63
CA THR A 293 -16.39 13.71 -16.26
C THR A 293 -16.37 14.94 -15.37
N PHE A 294 -16.23 14.78 -14.04
CA PHE A 294 -16.05 15.91 -13.14
C PHE A 294 -14.78 16.71 -13.44
N ILE A 295 -13.69 16.04 -13.86
CA ILE A 295 -12.44 16.71 -14.24
C ILE A 295 -12.59 17.69 -15.40
N LEU A 296 -13.60 17.52 -16.25
CA LEU A 296 -13.92 18.44 -17.33
C LEU A 296 -14.34 19.82 -16.83
N CYS A 297 -14.75 19.96 -15.57
CA CYS A 297 -15.04 21.26 -14.95
C CYS A 297 -13.86 22.22 -15.04
N ILE A 298 -12.62 21.71 -15.02
CA ILE A 298 -11.42 22.53 -15.22
C ILE A 298 -11.49 23.30 -16.55
N VAL A 299 -11.88 22.61 -17.62
CA VAL A 299 -11.95 23.16 -18.97
C VAL A 299 -13.23 23.97 -19.17
N VAL A 300 -14.37 23.45 -18.70
CA VAL A 300 -15.67 24.14 -18.83
C VAL A 300 -15.66 25.47 -18.07
N PHE A 301 -15.03 25.53 -16.89
CA PHE A 301 -14.88 26.77 -16.15
C PHE A 301 -14.04 27.80 -16.93
N LYS A 302 -13.00 27.36 -17.63
CA LYS A 302 -12.24 28.23 -18.54
C LYS A 302 -13.11 28.75 -19.69
N TYR A 303 -14.01 27.95 -20.27
CA TYR A 303 -14.93 28.44 -21.30
C TYR A 303 -15.87 29.52 -20.79
N ILE A 304 -16.37 29.37 -19.55
CA ILE A 304 -17.15 30.42 -18.87
C ILE A 304 -16.29 31.68 -18.73
N LEU A 305 -15.09 31.54 -18.18
CA LEU A 305 -14.19 32.68 -18.02
C LEU A 305 -13.84 33.36 -19.34
N ASP A 306 -13.61 32.62 -20.43
CA ASP A 306 -13.31 33.22 -21.74
C ASP A 306 -14.48 34.06 -22.28
N HIS A 307 -15.72 33.65 -21.99
CA HIS A 307 -16.89 34.44 -22.32
C HIS A 307 -16.95 35.73 -21.48
N TYR A 308 -16.54 35.64 -20.21
CA TYR A 308 -16.51 36.76 -19.27
C TYR A 308 -15.17 37.48 -19.21
N PHE A 309 -14.16 37.13 -20.00
CA PHE A 309 -12.86 37.77 -19.90
C PHE A 309 -13.01 39.17 -20.48
N LEU A 310 -13.38 40.05 -19.56
CA LEU A 310 -13.72 41.44 -19.75
C LEU A 310 -12.47 42.13 -20.25
N LYS A 311 -12.59 42.78 -21.40
CA LYS A 311 -11.48 43.52 -21.97
C LYS A 311 -10.95 44.63 -21.04
N ASP A 312 -11.64 45.06 -19.97
CA ASP A 312 -11.21 46.26 -19.21
C ASP A 312 -11.39 46.30 -17.67
N SER A 313 -12.04 45.34 -16.98
CA SER A 313 -12.30 45.47 -15.52
C SER A 313 -11.26 44.76 -14.63
N LYS A 314 -10.32 45.53 -14.08
CA LYS A 314 -9.33 45.04 -13.11
C LYS A 314 -9.95 44.50 -11.81
N VAL A 315 -11.06 45.10 -11.35
CA VAL A 315 -11.73 44.73 -10.09
C VAL A 315 -12.38 43.35 -10.19
N LEU A 316 -13.12 43.09 -11.28
CA LEU A 316 -13.80 41.81 -11.48
C LEU A 316 -12.80 40.66 -11.65
N ASN A 317 -11.70 40.89 -12.37
CA ASN A 317 -10.60 39.93 -12.46
C ASN A 317 -10.00 39.64 -11.07
N GLY A 318 -9.77 40.67 -10.24
CA GLY A 318 -9.30 40.49 -8.86
C GLY A 318 -10.22 39.63 -8.00
N LEU A 319 -11.55 39.83 -8.10
CA LEU A 319 -12.54 39.02 -7.39
C LEU A 319 -12.54 37.56 -7.86
N ILE A 320 -12.44 37.31 -9.16
CA ILE A 320 -12.38 35.95 -9.73
C ILE A 320 -11.12 35.22 -9.24
N TYR A 321 -9.95 35.85 -9.32
CA TYR A 321 -8.70 35.25 -8.84
C TYR A 321 -8.71 35.00 -7.34
N THR A 322 -9.29 35.90 -6.55
CA THR A 322 -9.45 35.73 -5.10
C THR A 322 -10.39 34.56 -4.80
N GLY A 323 -11.55 34.50 -5.45
CA GLY A 323 -12.50 33.40 -5.31
C GLY A 323 -11.88 32.06 -5.71
N LEU A 324 -11.09 32.04 -6.79
CA LEU A 324 -10.36 30.85 -7.23
C LEU A 324 -9.32 30.40 -6.19
N ALA A 325 -8.56 31.33 -5.61
CA ALA A 325 -7.58 31.03 -4.56
C ALA A 325 -8.26 30.45 -3.30
N CYS A 326 -9.36 31.07 -2.85
CA CYS A 326 -10.14 30.55 -1.72
C CYS A 326 -10.72 29.16 -2.01
N PHE A 327 -11.33 28.97 -3.18
CA PHE A 327 -11.95 27.71 -3.56
C PHE A 327 -10.93 26.57 -3.66
N THR A 328 -9.81 26.79 -4.34
CA THR A 328 -8.74 25.79 -4.48
C THR A 328 -7.99 25.54 -3.17
N GLY A 329 -7.84 26.55 -2.32
CA GLY A 329 -7.30 26.41 -0.97
C GLY A 329 -8.19 25.54 -0.07
N LEU A 330 -9.51 25.74 -0.11
CA LEU A 330 -10.47 24.91 0.63
C LEU A 330 -10.45 23.45 0.16
N PHE A 331 -10.37 23.23 -1.15
CA PHE A 331 -10.26 21.88 -1.71
C PHE A 331 -8.97 21.18 -1.28
N LEU A 332 -7.83 21.87 -1.39
CA LEU A 332 -6.54 21.32 -0.95
C LEU A 332 -6.54 21.01 0.55
N TYR A 333 -7.09 21.91 1.38
CA TYR A 333 -7.21 21.69 2.82
C TYR A 333 -8.07 20.45 3.13
N LYS A 334 -9.21 20.32 2.46
CA LYS A 334 -10.11 19.17 2.60
C LYS A 334 -9.42 17.86 2.19
N ASP A 335 -8.65 17.84 1.11
CA ASP A 335 -7.95 16.63 0.67
C ASP A 335 -6.73 16.28 1.54
N ILE A 336 -5.98 17.29 2.03
CA ILE A 336 -4.89 17.06 3.00
C ILE A 336 -5.44 16.50 4.31
N ASN A 337 -6.52 17.07 4.83
CA ASN A 337 -7.15 16.57 6.06
C ASN A 337 -7.72 15.17 5.88
N ALA A 338 -8.38 14.90 4.75
CA ALA A 338 -8.87 13.56 4.44
C ALA A 338 -7.72 12.55 4.41
N TYR A 339 -6.58 12.93 3.81
CA TYR A 339 -5.39 12.10 3.83
C TYR A 339 -4.85 11.87 5.24
N MET A 340 -4.61 12.93 6.02
CA MET A 340 -4.09 12.83 7.38
C MET A 340 -4.98 11.96 8.28
N HIS A 341 -6.29 12.04 8.09
CA HIS A 341 -7.25 11.22 8.83
C HIS A 341 -7.20 9.75 8.38
N GLN A 342 -7.18 9.48 7.07
CA GLN A 342 -7.16 8.10 6.54
C GLN A 342 -5.82 7.39 6.75
N SER A 343 -4.72 8.13 6.84
CA SER A 343 -3.40 7.58 7.17
C SER A 343 -3.09 7.59 8.67
N ASN A 344 -4.01 8.09 9.51
CA ASN A 344 -3.78 8.37 10.93
C ASN A 344 -2.40 9.03 11.18
N TYR A 345 -2.10 10.08 10.41
CA TYR A 345 -0.81 10.75 10.47
C TYR A 345 -0.60 11.40 11.84
N ARG A 346 0.42 10.95 12.57
CA ARG A 346 0.78 11.40 13.93
C ARG A 346 1.86 12.49 13.96
N GLY A 347 2.14 13.12 12.82
CA GLY A 347 3.21 14.10 12.73
C GLY A 347 3.05 15.29 13.70
N PRO A 348 4.15 15.92 14.13
CA PRO A 348 4.18 16.90 15.21
C PRO A 348 3.44 18.22 14.93
N ASN A 349 2.97 18.44 13.68
CA ASN A 349 2.32 19.67 13.26
C ASN A 349 0.91 19.41 12.71
N LYS A 350 -0.01 20.36 12.89
CA LYS A 350 -1.34 20.36 12.23
C LYS A 350 -1.29 20.44 10.69
N LEU A 351 -0.11 20.61 10.10
CA LEU A 351 0.11 20.71 8.66
C LEU A 351 0.92 19.53 8.18
N LEU A 352 0.48 18.92 7.07
CA LEU A 352 1.22 17.85 6.41
C LEU A 352 2.61 18.33 5.95
N ARG A 353 3.65 17.64 6.44
CA ARG A 353 5.04 17.88 6.03
C ARG A 353 5.30 17.25 4.67
N PHE A 354 6.13 17.91 3.86
CA PHE A 354 6.62 17.33 2.61
C PHE A 354 7.88 16.53 2.90
N ASN A 355 7.72 15.21 2.97
CA ASN A 355 8.86 14.30 3.14
C ASN A 355 9.36 13.86 1.76
N THR A 356 10.67 13.73 1.63
CA THR A 356 11.30 13.38 0.37
C THR A 356 12.15 12.13 0.49
N ILE A 357 12.60 11.58 -0.64
CA ILE A 357 13.57 10.48 -0.64
C ILE A 357 14.88 10.85 0.09
N PHE A 358 15.20 12.14 0.21
CA PHE A 358 16.38 12.67 0.91
C PHE A 358 16.14 12.95 2.39
N ASN A 359 14.87 13.07 2.79
CA ASN A 359 14.45 13.28 4.18
C ASN A 359 13.23 12.40 4.43
N ARG A 360 13.48 11.09 4.56
CA ARG A 360 12.43 10.10 4.75
C ARG A 360 11.78 10.30 6.13
N PRO A 361 10.45 10.24 6.22
CA PRO A 361 9.80 10.29 7.51
C PRO A 361 10.08 8.99 8.28
N SER A 362 9.95 9.04 9.62
CA SER A 362 9.71 7.79 10.34
C SER A 362 8.38 7.24 9.86
N TYR A 363 8.35 5.96 9.51
CA TYR A 363 7.08 5.33 9.13
C TYR A 363 6.15 5.20 10.34
N ASP A 364 6.67 5.31 11.58
CA ASP A 364 5.87 5.39 12.80
C ASP A 364 5.00 6.66 12.86
N ASP A 365 5.29 7.66 12.03
CA ASP A 365 4.42 8.83 11.84
C ASP A 365 3.07 8.45 11.20
N TYR A 366 2.91 7.23 10.67
CA TYR A 366 1.71 6.76 9.98
C TYR A 366 1.15 5.51 10.67
N ASP A 367 0.04 5.68 11.37
CA ASP A 367 -0.71 4.55 11.92
C ASP A 367 -1.66 3.98 10.85
N ASN A 368 -1.05 3.48 9.77
CA ASN A 368 -1.70 2.87 8.64
C ASN A 368 -1.26 1.42 8.47
N ARG A 369 -2.22 0.52 8.25
CA ARG A 369 -2.00 -0.91 7.96
C ARG A 369 -0.84 -1.17 7.00
N PHE A 370 -0.83 -0.51 5.85
CA PHE A 370 0.19 -0.74 4.83
C PHE A 370 1.54 -0.10 5.19
N ALA A 371 1.54 0.99 5.96
CA ALA A 371 2.77 1.54 6.52
C ALA A 371 3.39 0.51 7.47
N TYR A 372 2.62 -0.02 8.42
CA TYR A 372 3.06 -1.07 9.36
C TYR A 372 3.65 -2.30 8.65
N LEU A 373 2.93 -2.83 7.64
CA LEU A 373 3.42 -3.97 6.86
C LEU A 373 4.70 -3.66 6.07
N THR A 374 4.90 -2.40 5.70
CA THR A 374 6.12 -1.97 4.99
C THR A 374 7.29 -1.80 5.97
N VAL A 375 7.06 -1.24 7.16
CA VAL A 375 8.08 -1.06 8.22
C VAL A 375 8.64 -2.36 8.70
N ARG A 376 7.78 -3.36 8.96
CA ARG A 376 8.24 -4.69 9.37
C ARG A 376 9.17 -5.36 8.35
N ARG A 377 9.23 -4.85 7.11
CA ARG A 377 10.21 -5.30 6.12
C ARG A 377 11.57 -4.60 6.18
N ASN A 378 11.68 -3.48 6.88
CA ASN A 378 12.91 -2.71 6.98
C ASN A 378 13.75 -3.19 8.17
N CYS A 379 14.61 -4.17 7.93
CA CYS A 379 15.37 -4.91 8.95
C CYS A 379 16.50 -4.15 9.64
N ASN A 380 16.63 -2.84 9.40
CA ASN A 380 17.73 -2.03 9.90
C ASN A 380 17.54 -1.63 11.38
N ASP A 381 16.32 -1.32 11.80
CA ASP A 381 16.07 -0.84 13.17
C ASP A 381 16.23 -1.97 14.22
N GLU A 382 15.90 -3.22 13.85
CA GLU A 382 16.16 -4.41 14.69
C GLU A 382 17.66 -4.76 14.83
N ARG A 383 18.55 -4.19 14.00
CA ARG A 383 19.99 -4.47 14.04
C ARG A 383 20.70 -3.69 15.14
N ASP A 384 20.28 -2.48 15.44
CA ASP A 384 21.03 -1.63 16.37
C ASP A 384 20.72 -2.02 17.83
N GLU A 385 19.49 -2.49 18.13
CA GLU A 385 19.12 -3.11 19.42
C GLU A 385 19.82 -4.48 19.65
N LEU A 386 20.21 -5.17 18.57
CA LEU A 386 20.89 -6.46 18.58
C LEU A 386 22.33 -6.36 19.09
N LEU A 387 23.10 -5.39 18.58
CA LEU A 387 24.51 -5.20 18.93
C LEU A 387 24.68 -4.90 20.42
N ASP A 388 23.72 -4.18 21.00
CA ASP A 388 23.70 -3.87 22.43
C ASP A 388 23.37 -5.10 23.30
N SER A 389 22.64 -6.10 22.77
CA SER A 389 22.22 -7.30 23.52
C SER A 389 23.20 -8.49 23.44
N GLN A 390 24.07 -8.50 22.43
CA GLN A 390 25.10 -9.53 22.18
C GLN A 390 26.49 -9.14 22.71
N ALA A 391 26.70 -7.87 23.06
CA ALA A 391 27.97 -7.41 23.62
C ALA A 391 28.29 -8.09 24.97
N ALA A 392 29.47 -8.73 25.03
CA ALA A 392 30.10 -9.28 26.23
C ALA A 392 29.36 -10.43 26.95
N LEU A 393 28.90 -11.45 26.20
CA LEU A 393 28.46 -12.70 26.84
C LEU A 393 29.62 -13.34 27.62
N PRO A 394 29.39 -13.80 28.86
CA PRO A 394 30.42 -14.41 29.69
C PRO A 394 30.84 -15.79 29.16
N SER A 395 32.15 -16.07 29.21
CA SER A 395 32.69 -17.40 28.92
C SER A 395 32.70 -18.26 30.19
N SER A 396 32.31 -19.54 30.07
CA SER A 396 32.41 -20.53 31.14
C SER A 396 33.26 -21.70 30.67
N SER A 397 34.24 -22.10 31.48
CA SER A 397 35.10 -23.26 31.17
C SER A 397 34.53 -24.59 31.65
N LYS A 398 33.32 -24.63 32.22
CA LYS A 398 32.74 -25.83 32.82
C LYS A 398 31.41 -26.22 32.18
N TYR A 399 31.40 -27.41 31.62
CA TYR A 399 30.19 -28.11 31.20
C TYR A 399 29.25 -28.36 32.39
N GLN A 400 27.95 -28.21 32.14
CA GLN A 400 26.88 -28.49 33.08
C GLN A 400 25.86 -29.41 32.40
N GLU A 401 25.58 -30.54 33.02
CA GLU A 401 24.73 -31.59 32.44
C GLU A 401 23.25 -31.17 32.31
N ASN A 402 22.81 -30.17 33.07
CA ASN A 402 21.46 -29.61 33.03
C ASN A 402 21.27 -28.52 31.95
N LEU A 403 22.32 -28.16 31.22
CA LEU A 403 22.25 -27.18 30.14
C LEU A 403 22.30 -27.87 28.78
N SER A 404 21.70 -27.22 27.80
CA SER A 404 21.81 -27.60 26.39
C SER A 404 22.74 -26.64 25.66
N TYR A 405 23.36 -27.13 24.59
CA TYR A 405 24.47 -26.45 23.91
C TYR A 405 24.24 -26.36 22.41
N TYR A 406 24.59 -25.22 21.82
CA TYR A 406 24.27 -24.91 20.43
C TYR A 406 25.42 -24.25 19.69
N ALA A 407 25.56 -24.61 18.42
CA ALA A 407 26.45 -23.94 17.49
C ALA A 407 25.87 -22.59 17.06
N MET A 408 26.47 -21.50 17.54
CA MET A 408 26.03 -20.13 17.26
C MET A 408 27.08 -19.38 16.44
N TRP A 409 26.63 -18.66 15.41
CA TRP A 409 27.49 -17.79 14.59
C TRP A 409 27.66 -16.44 15.29
N ASP A 410 28.89 -16.09 15.61
CA ASP A 410 29.24 -14.77 16.10
C ASP A 410 29.58 -13.82 14.95
N HIS A 411 28.87 -12.68 14.91
CA HIS A 411 29.03 -11.69 13.85
C HIS A 411 30.30 -10.86 13.99
N GLU A 412 30.84 -10.71 15.21
CA GLU A 412 32.08 -9.96 15.43
C GLU A 412 33.30 -10.74 14.95
N SER A 413 33.39 -12.03 15.30
CA SER A 413 34.50 -12.88 14.91
C SER A 413 34.35 -13.52 13.54
N GLU A 414 33.15 -13.51 12.94
CA GLU A 414 32.78 -14.30 11.76
C GLU A 414 33.11 -15.79 11.93
N LEU A 415 32.81 -16.36 13.10
CA LEU A 415 33.06 -17.76 13.44
C LEU A 415 31.90 -18.33 14.25
N TYR A 416 31.76 -19.66 14.25
CA TYR A 416 30.86 -20.37 15.13
C TYR A 416 31.53 -20.69 16.47
N GLY A 417 30.81 -20.50 17.56
CA GLY A 417 31.15 -21.02 18.90
C GLY A 417 30.07 -21.97 19.40
N ILE A 418 30.24 -22.49 20.62
CA ILE A 418 29.23 -23.29 21.32
C ILE A 418 28.70 -22.51 22.51
N LEU A 419 27.40 -22.20 22.48
CA LEU A 419 26.69 -21.43 23.49
C LEU A 419 25.76 -22.32 24.31
N GLY A 420 25.81 -22.18 25.64
CA GLY A 420 24.85 -22.84 26.55
C GLY A 420 23.52 -22.09 26.63
N THR A 421 22.44 -22.79 27.03
CA THR A 421 21.12 -22.19 27.27
C THR A 421 21.12 -21.09 28.34
N ASP A 422 22.15 -21.05 29.18
CA ASP A 422 22.39 -19.99 30.18
C ASP A 422 23.06 -18.73 29.61
N ARG A 423 23.22 -18.67 28.28
CA ARG A 423 23.89 -17.58 27.54
C ARG A 423 25.38 -17.45 27.86
N THR A 424 26.05 -18.55 28.21
CA THR A 424 27.51 -18.59 28.36
C THR A 424 28.19 -19.27 27.17
N TRP A 425 29.32 -18.73 26.73
CA TRP A 425 30.19 -19.43 25.76
C TRP A 425 30.94 -20.55 26.48
N ILE A 426 30.68 -21.81 26.11
CA ILE A 426 31.47 -22.95 26.59
C ILE A 426 32.66 -23.25 25.67
N VAL A 427 32.49 -22.94 24.38
CA VAL A 427 33.57 -22.84 23.41
C VAL A 427 33.40 -21.51 22.71
N GLU A 428 34.36 -20.62 22.87
CA GLU A 428 34.35 -19.33 22.20
C GLU A 428 34.32 -19.50 20.66
N PRO A 429 33.89 -18.49 19.90
CA PRO A 429 33.84 -18.58 18.44
C PRO A 429 35.19 -18.91 17.79
N THR A 430 35.35 -20.17 17.37
CA THR A 430 36.58 -20.68 16.75
C THR A 430 36.35 -21.49 15.47
N PHE A 431 35.12 -21.97 15.24
CA PHE A 431 34.81 -22.88 14.13
C PHE A 431 34.37 -22.09 12.89
N LYS A 432 35.03 -22.26 11.75
CA LYS A 432 34.62 -21.57 10.50
C LYS A 432 33.32 -22.10 9.89
N ARG A 433 33.00 -23.37 10.16
CA ARG A 433 31.77 -24.03 9.70
C ARG A 433 30.93 -24.39 10.90
N LYS A 434 29.60 -24.41 10.74
CA LYS A 434 28.65 -24.75 11.80
C LYS A 434 28.93 -26.17 12.32
N PRO A 435 29.43 -26.34 13.55
CA PRO A 435 29.55 -27.67 14.14
C PRO A 435 28.16 -28.25 14.45
N THR A 436 28.08 -29.57 14.57
CA THR A 436 26.87 -30.27 15.01
C THR A 436 27.02 -30.69 16.47
N VAL A 437 26.03 -30.41 17.31
CA VAL A 437 26.07 -30.71 18.75
C VAL A 437 25.12 -31.87 19.05
N TYR A 438 25.62 -32.86 19.80
CA TYR A 438 24.94 -34.06 20.27
C TYR A 438 25.09 -34.16 21.79
N GLY A 439 24.32 -33.36 22.55
CA GLY A 439 24.47 -33.27 24.00
C GLY A 439 25.81 -32.64 24.40
N SER A 440 26.71 -33.41 25.05
CA SER A 440 28.06 -32.95 25.37
C SER A 440 29.05 -33.06 24.21
N LEU A 441 28.71 -33.80 23.15
CA LEU A 441 29.61 -34.09 22.05
C LEU A 441 29.42 -33.11 20.89
N VAL A 442 30.50 -32.52 20.40
CA VAL A 442 30.51 -31.56 19.29
C VAL A 442 31.28 -32.15 18.12
N ALA A 443 30.59 -32.39 17.01
CA ALA A 443 31.19 -32.85 15.76
C ALA A 443 31.52 -31.63 14.87
N PHE A 444 32.78 -31.52 14.45
CA PHE A 444 33.26 -30.39 13.65
C PHE A 444 34.26 -30.82 12.58
N THR A 445 34.55 -29.92 11.65
CA THR A 445 35.55 -30.13 10.58
C THR A 445 36.68 -29.13 10.76
N PRO A 446 37.92 -29.55 11.02
CA PRO A 446 39.04 -28.65 11.30
C PRO A 446 39.55 -27.88 10.07
N ASN A 447 39.41 -28.46 8.88
CA ASN A 447 39.98 -27.93 7.63
C ASN A 447 38.94 -27.29 6.71
N ASP A 448 39.30 -26.15 6.13
CA ASP A 448 38.46 -25.40 5.19
C ASP A 448 38.39 -26.01 3.78
N ASP A 449 39.30 -26.92 3.44
CA ASP A 449 39.38 -27.47 2.09
C ASP A 449 38.16 -28.36 1.80
N LEU A 450 37.31 -27.92 0.87
CA LEU A 450 36.12 -28.64 0.39
C LEU A 450 36.42 -30.08 -0.04
N LYS A 451 37.66 -30.39 -0.44
CA LYS A 451 38.09 -31.75 -0.82
C LYS A 451 38.36 -32.67 0.38
N GLN A 452 38.63 -32.12 1.56
CA GLN A 452 38.88 -32.86 2.81
C GLN A 452 37.71 -32.82 3.79
N ALA A 453 36.73 -31.95 3.57
CA ALA A 453 35.58 -31.77 4.47
C ALA A 453 34.77 -33.04 4.75
N PHE A 454 34.83 -34.04 3.86
CA PHE A 454 34.15 -35.34 4.04
C PHE A 454 35.06 -36.44 4.59
N LYS A 455 36.33 -36.14 4.93
CA LYS A 455 37.34 -37.15 5.30
C LYS A 455 37.80 -37.12 6.76
N SER A 456 37.48 -36.07 7.53
CA SER A 456 37.87 -35.97 8.95
C SER A 456 36.88 -35.14 9.74
N THR A 457 35.77 -35.76 10.15
CA THR A 457 34.96 -35.22 11.25
C THR A 457 35.71 -35.48 12.54
N GLU A 458 36.07 -34.43 13.24
CA GLU A 458 36.62 -34.50 14.58
C GLU A 458 35.51 -34.26 15.61
N TYR A 459 35.75 -34.74 16.83
CA TYR A 459 34.78 -34.73 17.90
C TYR A 459 35.42 -34.14 19.15
N LEU A 460 34.71 -33.23 19.80
CA LEU A 460 35.09 -32.58 21.05
C LEU A 460 34.00 -32.88 22.09
N ASP A 461 34.35 -33.47 23.23
CA ASP A 461 33.41 -33.59 24.35
C ASP A 461 33.58 -32.41 25.31
N LEU A 462 32.53 -31.60 25.44
CA LEU A 462 32.48 -30.43 26.31
C LEU A 462 32.67 -30.78 27.79
N SER A 463 32.31 -32.01 28.20
CA SER A 463 32.50 -32.51 29.58
C SER A 463 33.93 -32.93 29.90
N GLY A 464 34.80 -33.01 28.88
CA GLY A 464 36.19 -33.44 29.02
C GLY A 464 36.39 -34.95 29.14
N LYS A 465 35.35 -35.76 28.90
CA LYS A 465 35.49 -37.23 28.79
C LYS A 465 36.28 -37.59 27.53
N GLU A 466 36.94 -38.76 27.56
CA GLU A 466 37.65 -39.29 26.41
C GLU A 466 36.64 -39.67 25.31
N VAL A 467 36.88 -39.16 24.10
CA VAL A 467 36.01 -39.43 22.95
C VAL A 467 36.34 -40.80 22.36
N THR A 468 35.50 -41.78 22.68
CA THR A 468 35.58 -43.15 22.14
C THR A 468 34.52 -43.39 21.06
N GLU A 469 34.72 -44.39 20.20
CA GLU A 469 33.75 -44.74 19.15
C GLU A 469 32.39 -45.13 19.74
N GLU A 470 32.38 -45.84 20.86
CA GLU A 470 31.15 -46.19 21.59
C GLU A 470 30.40 -44.95 22.07
N HIS A 471 31.10 -43.98 22.65
CA HIS A 471 30.51 -42.73 23.10
C HIS A 471 29.91 -41.90 21.95
N ILE A 472 30.59 -41.86 20.79
CA ILE A 472 30.08 -41.20 19.58
C ILE A 472 28.78 -41.88 19.11
N GLN A 473 28.78 -43.21 18.99
CA GLN A 473 27.61 -43.96 18.53
C GLN A 473 26.42 -43.81 19.48
N GLU A 474 26.66 -43.80 20.79
CA GLU A 474 25.63 -43.58 21.80
C GLU A 474 25.00 -42.19 21.65
N ALA A 475 25.81 -41.13 21.56
CA ALA A 475 25.33 -39.75 21.40
C ALA A 475 24.52 -39.56 20.10
N LEU A 476 25.01 -40.11 18.99
CA LEU A 476 24.32 -40.05 17.70
C LEU A 476 23.00 -40.82 17.70
N SER A 477 22.99 -42.03 18.28
CA SER A 477 21.79 -42.86 18.38
C SER A 477 20.72 -42.19 19.24
N LYS A 478 21.13 -41.60 20.37
CA LYS A 478 20.24 -40.86 21.27
C LYS A 478 19.60 -39.65 20.58
N ASP A 479 20.40 -38.77 19.96
CA ASP A 479 19.89 -37.61 19.22
C ASP A 479 18.97 -38.03 18.06
N SER A 480 19.34 -39.10 17.34
CA SER A 480 18.50 -39.63 16.24
C SER A 480 17.13 -40.11 16.73
N LEU A 481 17.08 -40.83 17.85
CA LEU A 481 15.83 -41.29 18.46
C LEU A 481 14.97 -40.12 18.93
N GLU A 482 15.56 -39.14 19.60
CA GLU A 482 14.85 -37.93 20.07
C GLU A 482 14.27 -37.13 18.90
N ARG A 483 15.03 -36.93 17.82
CA ARG A 483 14.55 -36.24 16.61
C ARG A 483 13.50 -37.03 15.86
N GLN A 484 13.62 -38.36 15.81
CA GLN A 484 12.62 -39.23 15.19
C GLN A 484 11.29 -39.16 15.94
N GLU A 485 11.34 -39.16 17.27
CA GLU A 485 10.15 -39.02 18.11
C GLU A 485 9.46 -37.67 17.89
N ILE A 486 10.24 -36.59 17.75
CA ILE A 486 9.68 -35.29 17.41
C ILE A 486 9.04 -35.30 16.04
N THR A 487 9.75 -35.75 14.99
CA THR A 487 9.32 -35.66 13.59
C THR A 487 8.13 -36.56 13.24
N THR A 488 7.94 -37.68 13.94
CA THR A 488 6.83 -38.62 13.71
C THR A 488 5.51 -38.22 14.36
N GLN A 489 5.47 -37.19 15.22
CA GLN A 489 4.22 -36.68 15.79
C GLN A 489 3.27 -36.16 14.69
N ALA A 490 1.99 -36.52 14.81
CA ALA A 490 0.94 -36.13 13.88
C ALA A 490 0.63 -34.63 13.97
N LEU A 491 0.34 -34.00 12.83
CA LEU A 491 -0.12 -32.61 12.74
C LEU A 491 -1.64 -32.61 12.67
N ASP A 492 -2.30 -32.58 13.83
CA ASP A 492 -3.75 -32.39 13.92
C ASP A 492 -4.08 -30.90 14.05
N VAL A 493 -4.61 -30.31 12.98
CA VAL A 493 -4.91 -28.86 12.92
C VAL A 493 -6.32 -28.61 13.46
N LYS A 494 -6.40 -27.92 14.59
CA LYS A 494 -7.65 -27.57 15.27
C LYS A 494 -7.97 -26.09 15.05
N SER A 495 -9.25 -25.75 14.97
CA SER A 495 -9.68 -24.34 14.89
C SER A 495 -9.76 -23.71 16.28
N TYR A 496 -9.44 -22.42 16.37
CA TYR A 496 -9.54 -21.62 17.59
C TYR A 496 -10.42 -20.39 17.32
N ASP A 497 -11.21 -20.01 18.33
CA ASP A 497 -12.11 -18.87 18.23
C ASP A 497 -11.33 -17.56 18.42
N VAL A 498 -11.32 -16.71 17.40
CA VAL A 498 -10.57 -15.43 17.40
C VAL A 498 -11.03 -14.53 18.54
N GLU A 499 -12.31 -14.55 18.90
CA GLU A 499 -12.85 -13.73 20.00
C GLU A 499 -12.35 -14.17 21.38
N LYS A 500 -11.79 -15.37 21.49
CA LYS A 500 -11.24 -15.96 22.73
C LYS A 500 -9.72 -15.90 22.79
N LEU A 501 -9.06 -15.18 21.88
CA LEU A 501 -7.62 -15.02 21.92
C LEU A 501 -7.20 -14.26 23.19
N PRO A 502 -6.20 -14.75 23.94
CA PRO A 502 -5.64 -14.04 25.09
C PRO A 502 -5.20 -12.62 24.73
N GLU A 503 -5.36 -11.70 25.68
CA GLU A 503 -5.01 -10.29 25.46
C GLU A 503 -3.51 -10.12 25.16
N SER A 504 -2.66 -10.98 25.72
CA SER A 504 -1.23 -11.07 25.45
C SER A 504 -0.92 -11.31 23.96
N ILE A 505 -1.67 -12.18 23.28
CA ILE A 505 -1.56 -12.40 21.83
C ILE A 505 -2.15 -11.23 21.05
N VAL A 506 -3.36 -10.80 21.42
CA VAL A 506 -4.07 -9.76 20.70
C VAL A 506 -3.28 -8.44 20.71
N ASN A 507 -2.57 -8.14 21.80
CA ASN A 507 -1.71 -6.96 21.93
C ASN A 507 -0.41 -7.04 21.10
N MET A 508 -0.05 -8.20 20.55
CA MET A 508 1.05 -8.32 19.57
C MET A 508 0.67 -7.74 18.19
N PHE A 509 -0.63 -7.49 17.96
CA PHE A 509 -1.15 -6.97 16.70
C PHE A 509 -1.74 -5.56 16.89
N PRO A 510 -1.29 -4.55 16.12
CA PRO A 510 -1.83 -3.20 16.25
C PRO A 510 -3.30 -3.09 15.79
N TYR A 511 -3.75 -3.97 14.87
CA TYR A 511 -5.10 -3.94 14.30
C TYR A 511 -5.87 -5.21 14.65
N LYS A 512 -6.34 -5.31 15.90
CA LYS A 512 -6.99 -6.51 16.47
C LYS A 512 -8.07 -7.12 15.56
N ASP A 513 -8.89 -6.29 14.92
CA ASP A 513 -10.00 -6.70 14.05
C ASP A 513 -9.55 -7.32 12.71
N GLU A 514 -8.25 -7.30 12.40
CA GLU A 514 -7.69 -7.85 11.16
C GLU A 514 -7.16 -9.29 11.32
N ILE A 515 -7.37 -9.91 12.50
CA ILE A 515 -7.15 -11.35 12.70
C ILE A 515 -8.36 -12.09 12.12
N ILE A 516 -8.16 -12.76 11.00
CA ILE A 516 -9.22 -13.39 10.18
C ILE A 516 -9.56 -14.77 10.73
N SER A 517 -8.53 -15.57 11.03
CA SER A 517 -8.71 -16.93 11.54
C SER A 517 -7.58 -17.32 12.48
N ALA A 518 -7.89 -18.21 13.42
CA ALA A 518 -6.93 -18.79 14.33
C ALA A 518 -7.06 -20.32 14.28
N LYS A 519 -5.93 -21.00 14.11
CA LYS A 519 -5.81 -22.46 14.15
C LYS A 519 -4.64 -22.82 15.03
N TYR A 520 -4.59 -24.04 15.54
CA TYR A 520 -3.43 -24.49 16.29
C TYR A 520 -3.14 -25.96 16.06
N VAL A 521 -1.88 -26.30 16.29
CA VAL A 521 -1.40 -27.68 16.38
C VAL A 521 -0.85 -27.90 17.79
N GLU A 522 -1.14 -29.04 18.36
CA GLU A 522 -0.76 -29.43 19.71
C GLU A 522 0.33 -30.50 19.68
N PHE A 523 1.34 -30.34 20.53
CA PHE A 523 2.47 -31.24 20.65
C PHE A 523 2.61 -31.64 22.12
N ASN A 524 2.92 -32.92 22.36
CA ASN A 524 3.06 -33.47 23.71
C ASN A 524 4.48 -33.92 24.03
N LYS A 525 5.38 -33.92 23.04
CA LYS A 525 6.77 -34.35 23.19
C LYS A 525 7.74 -33.42 22.43
N PRO A 526 8.94 -33.18 22.96
CA PRO A 526 9.42 -33.54 24.30
C PRO A 526 8.67 -32.81 25.44
N TYR A 527 7.95 -31.73 25.11
CA TYR A 527 7.18 -30.90 26.03
C TYR A 527 5.74 -30.73 25.52
N ALA A 528 4.83 -30.39 26.42
CA ALA A 528 3.47 -29.98 26.05
C ALA A 528 3.45 -28.51 25.63
N TYR A 529 3.09 -28.24 24.38
CA TYR A 529 2.96 -26.89 23.85
C TYR A 529 2.06 -26.87 22.62
N LYS A 530 1.65 -25.69 22.18
CA LYS A 530 0.86 -25.49 20.97
C LYS A 530 1.54 -24.46 20.07
N ILE A 531 1.32 -24.60 18.77
CA ILE A 531 1.67 -23.58 17.77
C ILE A 531 0.38 -23.04 17.22
N LEU A 532 0.11 -21.76 17.47
CA LEU A 532 -1.04 -21.03 16.98
C LEU A 532 -0.70 -20.40 15.62
N ASP A 533 -1.39 -20.83 14.57
CA ASP A 533 -1.40 -20.26 13.22
C ASP A 533 -2.51 -19.21 13.13
N LEU A 534 -2.10 -17.94 13.04
CA LEU A 534 -2.97 -16.78 12.91
C LEU A 534 -2.91 -16.24 11.48
N GLU A 535 -4.07 -16.23 10.83
CA GLU A 535 -4.25 -15.49 9.58
C GLU A 535 -4.56 -14.03 9.92
N TYR A 536 -3.59 -13.14 9.71
CA TYR A 536 -3.67 -11.72 9.96
C TYR A 536 -3.33 -10.95 8.69
N ILE A 537 -4.26 -10.13 8.17
CA ILE A 537 -4.01 -9.32 6.95
C ILE A 537 -3.57 -10.22 5.76
N ASP A 538 -4.26 -11.35 5.53
CA ASP A 538 -3.93 -12.33 4.48
C ASP A 538 -2.51 -12.92 4.60
N TYR A 539 -1.91 -12.87 5.80
CA TYR A 539 -0.61 -13.45 6.13
C TYR A 539 -0.73 -14.42 7.30
N HIS A 540 0.02 -15.51 7.25
CA HIS A 540 0.11 -16.45 8.35
C HIS A 540 1.24 -16.06 9.29
N PHE A 541 0.92 -16.00 10.59
CA PHE A 541 1.88 -15.85 11.66
C PHE A 541 1.74 -17.02 12.63
N PHE A 542 2.87 -17.49 13.13
CA PHE A 542 2.93 -18.58 14.08
C PHE A 542 3.37 -18.07 15.45
N ILE A 543 2.67 -18.49 16.49
CA ILE A 543 2.97 -18.15 17.88
C ILE A 543 3.11 -19.45 18.67
N TYR A 544 4.21 -19.58 19.39
CA TYR A 544 4.41 -20.66 20.35
C TYR A 544 3.68 -20.31 21.63
N VAL A 545 2.73 -21.15 22.02
CA VAL A 545 1.88 -20.92 23.19
C VAL A 545 1.86 -22.14 24.10
N ASP A 546 1.62 -21.90 25.38
CA ASP A 546 1.47 -22.96 26.37
C ASP A 546 0.08 -23.63 26.30
N GLU A 547 -0.22 -24.52 27.24
CA GLU A 547 -1.52 -25.20 27.30
C GLU A 547 -2.69 -24.23 27.51
N SER A 548 -2.46 -23.08 28.16
CA SER A 548 -3.43 -22.00 28.38
C SER A 548 -3.51 -20.98 27.24
N PHE A 549 -2.81 -21.21 26.12
CA PHE A 549 -2.69 -20.28 24.99
C PHE A 549 -1.92 -18.98 25.31
N GLU A 550 -1.18 -18.93 26.42
CA GLU A 550 -0.30 -17.79 26.68
C GLU A 550 0.99 -17.91 25.85
N PRO A 551 1.50 -16.81 25.26
CA PRO A 551 2.72 -16.84 24.47
C PRO A 551 3.93 -17.29 25.29
N ILE A 552 4.61 -18.33 24.81
CA ILE A 552 5.91 -18.75 25.36
C ILE A 552 7.00 -17.75 24.96
N VAL A 553 6.94 -17.27 23.70
CA VAL A 553 7.88 -16.29 23.17
C VAL A 553 7.14 -15.00 22.81
N PRO A 554 7.71 -13.81 23.09
CA PRO A 554 7.04 -12.53 22.86
C PRO A 554 7.14 -12.05 21.40
N VAL A 555 7.28 -12.96 20.42
CA VAL A 555 7.56 -12.62 19.02
C VAL A 555 6.76 -13.50 18.07
N LEU A 556 6.31 -12.90 16.97
CA LEU A 556 5.60 -13.56 15.88
C LEU A 556 6.59 -14.21 14.91
N SER A 557 6.36 -15.48 14.57
CA SER A 557 7.13 -16.22 13.56
C SER A 557 6.40 -16.22 12.21
N ASN A 558 7.12 -16.21 11.10
CA ASN A 558 6.55 -16.36 9.74
C ASN A 558 6.52 -17.81 9.25
N ASP A 559 7.29 -18.67 9.91
CA ASP A 559 7.29 -20.11 9.72
C ASP A 559 7.18 -20.78 11.08
N PHE A 560 6.87 -22.07 11.13
CA PHE A 560 6.87 -22.80 12.38
C PHE A 560 7.81 -24.00 12.34
N TYR A 561 8.63 -24.09 13.38
CA TYR A 561 9.46 -25.24 13.67
C TYR A 561 8.94 -25.94 14.93
N ARG A 562 9.11 -27.25 15.02
CA ARG A 562 8.88 -27.95 16.30
C ARG A 562 9.97 -27.51 17.29
N ILE A 563 9.62 -27.43 18.57
CA ILE A 563 10.61 -27.17 19.62
C ILE A 563 11.60 -28.33 19.62
N ALA A 564 12.90 -28.01 19.62
CA ALA A 564 13.95 -29.03 19.59
C ALA A 564 13.93 -29.87 20.89
N PRO A 565 14.51 -31.10 20.89
CA PRO A 565 14.55 -31.98 22.07
C PRO A 565 15.03 -31.27 23.34
N ASP A 566 16.04 -30.43 23.15
CA ASP A 566 16.73 -29.63 24.15
C ASP A 566 15.96 -28.37 24.60
N GLY A 567 14.79 -28.09 24.03
CA GLY A 567 13.90 -27.02 24.46
C GLY A 567 14.18 -25.66 23.82
N VAL A 568 15.01 -25.59 22.77
CA VAL A 568 15.15 -24.36 22.00
C VAL A 568 14.03 -24.20 20.98
N ILE A 569 13.53 -22.97 20.93
CA ILE A 569 12.47 -22.50 20.04
C ILE A 569 13.11 -21.62 18.98
N THR A 570 13.03 -22.05 17.73
CA THR A 570 13.46 -21.26 16.57
C THR A 570 12.29 -20.44 16.06
N VAL A 571 12.43 -19.11 16.07
CA VAL A 571 11.44 -18.15 15.61
C VAL A 571 12.00 -17.41 14.41
N ASP A 572 11.40 -17.62 13.25
CA ASP A 572 11.77 -16.90 12.04
C ASP A 572 10.93 -15.64 11.92
N THR A 573 11.49 -14.51 12.34
CA THR A 573 10.86 -13.21 12.14
C THR A 573 10.96 -12.80 10.67
N TYR A 574 10.38 -11.64 10.32
CA TYR A 574 10.48 -11.13 8.95
C TYR A 574 11.92 -10.87 8.51
N CYS A 575 12.76 -10.51 9.47
CA CYS A 575 14.09 -10.03 9.21
C CYS A 575 15.17 -11.03 9.58
N ARG A 576 14.95 -11.84 10.60
CA ARG A 576 15.99 -12.57 11.31
C ARG A 576 15.44 -13.84 11.92
N GLN A 577 16.33 -14.78 12.18
CA GLN A 577 16.03 -15.94 12.99
C GLN A 577 16.42 -15.66 14.44
N ARG A 578 15.50 -15.89 15.37
CA ARG A 578 15.72 -15.75 16.82
C ARG A 578 15.60 -17.13 17.46
N LEU A 579 16.44 -17.37 18.46
CA LEU A 579 16.45 -18.59 19.25
C LEU A 579 16.06 -18.22 20.67
N TYR A 580 15.05 -18.91 21.20
CA TYR A 580 14.56 -18.73 22.56
C TYR A 580 14.70 -20.04 23.34
N ASN A 581 14.94 -19.92 24.64
CA ASN A 581 14.75 -21.03 25.55
C ASN A 581 13.25 -21.30 25.74
N LYS A 582 12.91 -22.49 26.26
CA LYS A 582 11.53 -22.90 26.56
C LYS A 582 10.79 -21.99 27.55
N ASP A 583 11.52 -21.21 28.35
CA ASP A 583 10.96 -20.24 29.30
C ASP A 583 10.70 -18.86 28.66
N GLY A 584 10.95 -18.72 27.36
CA GLY A 584 10.78 -17.48 26.61
C GLY A 584 11.97 -16.53 26.65
N SER A 585 13.06 -16.88 27.36
CA SER A 585 14.26 -16.04 27.38
C SER A 585 14.99 -16.10 26.03
N LEU A 586 15.43 -14.94 25.52
CA LEU A 586 16.18 -14.84 24.27
C LEU A 586 17.58 -15.46 24.45
N LEU A 587 17.87 -16.48 23.67
CA LEU A 587 19.17 -17.17 23.67
C LEU A 587 20.12 -16.53 22.65
N TRP A 588 19.67 -16.40 21.40
CA TRP A 588 20.47 -15.87 20.30
C TRP A 588 19.60 -15.25 19.20
N GLN A 589 20.18 -14.42 18.35
CA GLN A 589 19.52 -13.86 17.18
C GLN A 589 20.52 -13.67 16.05
N TYR A 590 20.14 -14.12 14.84
CA TYR A 590 20.96 -14.06 13.63
C TYR A 590 20.80 -12.76 12.86
#